data_AF-A0AAD4H7K4-F1
#
_entry.id   AF-A0AAD4H7K4-F1
#
_cell.length_a   1.000
_cell.length_b   1.000
_cell.length_c   1.000
_cell.angle_alpha   90.00
_cell.angle_beta   90.00
_cell.angle_gamma   90.00
#
_symmetry.space_group_name_H-M   'P 1'
#
loop_
_entity.id
_entity.type
_entity.pdbx_description
1 polymer ?
#
loop_
_entity_poly.entity_id
_entity_poly.type
_entity_poly.pdbx_seq_one_letter_code
_entity_poly.pdbx_strand_id
1 'polypeptide(L)'
;METFHVSTKGQSIDDTEIEERMFGLGPNATDITVQIQDFRPALLDVLGSRLNVITSLEIVNGDWVTSLELHRYLCESPHLLHLKAPRIAIIAEDLYTFSKTLNNADSTVAATEATATAATITGTGQQASGVWACRQLKTLHASFYSRHSFRAGEGGAGLCRHVFGYISRVCPRLSRLEISSMESMWQDDADAYPGKMYSGCMALESGLCLLARLKELRWILLGCNDSDPKVRNVDVSWIFLADETSLARKAERRQIVSSWAVDVETDLKRSQANNSSSSGSRRTEDMESELSERLQNLGTLLDVKRMIDEMDAIDNFECWPLLRGISICRQGGLGQSRRNELRRLLQETKVHDTVSYLPRLFACFPSEWAGG
;
A
#
# COMPACT_ATOMS: atom_id res chain seq x y z
N MET A 1 -24.37 4.91 -19.99
CA MET A 1 -23.80 4.45 -18.71
C MET A 1 -24.54 5.24 -17.67
N GLU A 2 -25.46 4.58 -16.98
CA GLU A 2 -26.27 5.22 -15.95
C GLU A 2 -25.48 5.18 -14.65
N THR A 3 -25.15 6.35 -14.11
CA THR A 3 -24.47 6.46 -12.82
C THR A 3 -25.54 6.64 -11.75
N PHE A 4 -25.51 5.81 -10.72
CA PHE A 4 -26.46 5.89 -9.62
C PHE A 4 -25.77 6.33 -8.33
N HIS A 5 -26.38 7.29 -7.64
CA HIS A 5 -25.86 7.85 -6.40
C HIS A 5 -26.88 7.62 -5.28
N VAL A 6 -26.51 6.83 -4.28
CA VAL A 6 -27.30 6.67 -3.06
C VAL A 6 -26.74 7.60 -2.00
N SER A 7 -27.56 8.57 -1.59
CA SER A 7 -27.24 9.47 -0.50
C SER A 7 -28.38 9.44 0.51
N THR A 8 -28.03 8.98 1.69
CA THR A 8 -28.88 9.02 2.87
C THR A 8 -28.51 10.33 3.55
N LYS A 9 -29.44 11.26 3.77
CA LYS A 9 -29.15 12.58 4.38
C LYS A 9 -28.87 12.42 5.88
N GLY A 10 -27.90 11.58 6.25
CA GLY A 10 -27.58 11.22 7.63
C GLY A 10 -28.61 10.33 8.32
N GLN A 11 -29.61 9.81 7.60
CA GLN A 11 -30.57 8.86 8.13
C GLN A 11 -30.07 7.45 7.86
N SER A 12 -30.02 6.59 8.89
CA SER A 12 -29.73 5.17 8.68
C SER A 12 -30.84 4.55 7.86
N ILE A 13 -30.52 4.11 6.65
CA ILE A 13 -31.45 3.34 5.83
C ILE A 13 -31.43 1.89 6.32
N ASP A 14 -32.59 1.25 6.38
CA ASP A 14 -32.66 -0.18 6.66
C ASP A 14 -32.15 -1.00 5.47
N ASP A 15 -31.74 -2.25 5.70
CA ASP A 15 -31.08 -3.03 4.67
C ASP A 15 -32.00 -3.33 3.47
N THR A 16 -33.32 -3.38 3.70
CA THR A 16 -34.33 -3.63 2.64
C THR A 16 -34.48 -2.41 1.74
N GLU A 17 -34.51 -1.22 2.32
CA GLU A 17 -34.60 0.04 1.60
C GLU A 17 -33.30 0.34 0.83
N ILE A 18 -32.13 -0.09 1.32
CA ILE A 18 -30.88 -0.03 0.53
C ILE A 18 -31.01 -0.86 -0.74
N GLU A 19 -31.46 -2.11 -0.62
CA GLU A 19 -31.65 -3.01 -1.75
C GLU A 19 -32.67 -2.46 -2.76
N GLU A 20 -33.82 -2.00 -2.26
CA GLU A 20 -34.87 -1.42 -3.09
C GLU A 20 -34.41 -0.15 -3.82
N ARG A 21 -33.69 0.75 -3.14
CA ARG A 21 -33.20 1.98 -3.75
C ARG A 21 -32.09 1.72 -4.76
N MET A 22 -31.14 0.84 -4.44
CA MET A 22 -30.02 0.53 -5.32
C MET A 22 -30.46 -0.19 -6.58
N PHE A 23 -31.40 -1.12 -6.47
CA PHE A 23 -31.74 -2.01 -7.57
C PHE A 23 -33.12 -1.77 -8.18
N GLY A 24 -34.05 -1.15 -7.46
CA GLY A 24 -35.34 -0.75 -8.01
C GLY A 24 -35.22 0.38 -9.03
N LEU A 25 -34.23 1.27 -8.87
CA LEU A 25 -34.01 2.41 -9.76
C LEU A 25 -33.04 2.11 -10.92
N GLY A 26 -32.21 1.06 -10.78
CA GLY A 26 -31.19 0.72 -11.78
C GLY A 26 -30.66 -0.71 -11.61
N PRO A 27 -31.42 -1.75 -11.99
CA PRO A 27 -31.03 -3.15 -11.76
C PRO A 27 -29.73 -3.55 -12.47
N ASN A 28 -29.33 -2.79 -13.50
CA ASN A 28 -28.13 -3.00 -14.30
C ASN A 28 -27.05 -1.94 -14.04
N ALA A 29 -27.14 -1.18 -12.94
CA ALA A 29 -26.14 -0.18 -12.60
C ALA A 29 -24.78 -0.87 -12.33
N THR A 30 -23.77 -0.48 -13.10
CA THR A 30 -22.39 -0.97 -12.98
C THR A 30 -21.53 -0.06 -12.11
N ASP A 31 -22.00 1.17 -11.88
CA ASP A 31 -21.29 2.24 -11.19
C ASP A 31 -22.09 2.66 -9.97
N ILE A 32 -21.51 2.40 -8.80
CA ILE A 32 -22.16 2.61 -7.51
C ILE A 32 -21.37 3.64 -6.72
N THR A 33 -22.07 4.64 -6.21
CA THR A 33 -21.54 5.57 -5.22
C THR A 33 -22.31 5.46 -3.91
N VAL A 34 -21.59 5.24 -2.81
CA VAL A 34 -22.15 5.11 -1.45
C VAL A 34 -21.43 6.03 -0.48
N GLN A 35 -22.11 6.43 0.60
CA GLN A 35 -21.44 7.16 1.67
C GLN A 35 -20.70 6.19 2.60
N ILE A 36 -19.60 6.64 3.22
CA ILE A 36 -18.83 5.79 4.14
C ILE A 36 -19.66 5.25 5.31
N GLN A 37 -20.62 6.04 5.80
CA GLN A 37 -21.50 5.67 6.92
C GLN A 37 -22.48 4.54 6.54
N ASP A 38 -22.78 4.40 5.25
CA ASP A 38 -23.64 3.33 4.73
C ASP A 38 -22.82 2.08 4.37
N PHE A 39 -21.48 2.17 4.39
CA PHE A 39 -20.58 1.06 4.07
C PHE A 39 -20.48 0.04 5.22
N ARG A 40 -21.58 -0.70 5.42
CA ARG A 40 -21.79 -1.69 6.46
C ARG A 40 -21.79 -3.12 5.88
N PRO A 41 -21.64 -4.17 6.69
CA PRO A 41 -21.69 -5.56 6.22
C PRO A 41 -22.94 -5.88 5.37
N ALA A 42 -24.12 -5.40 5.77
CA ALA A 42 -25.35 -5.63 5.00
C ALA A 42 -25.31 -5.05 3.58
N LEU A 43 -24.71 -3.86 3.40
CA LEU A 43 -24.50 -3.31 2.06
C LEU A 43 -23.57 -4.24 1.26
N LEU A 44 -22.52 -4.78 1.88
CA LEU A 44 -21.66 -5.72 1.19
C LEU A 44 -22.35 -7.02 0.82
N ASP A 45 -23.27 -7.52 1.64
CA ASP A 45 -24.06 -8.71 1.28
C ASP A 45 -24.93 -8.42 0.04
N VAL A 46 -25.52 -7.22 -0.01
CA VAL A 46 -26.29 -6.71 -1.15
C VAL A 46 -25.40 -6.56 -2.40
N LEU A 47 -24.22 -5.96 -2.29
CA LEU A 47 -23.25 -5.87 -3.40
C LEU A 47 -22.72 -7.26 -3.78
N GLY A 48 -22.53 -8.13 -2.80
CA GLY A 48 -22.09 -9.53 -2.85
C GLY A 48 -22.99 -10.41 -3.70
N SER A 49 -24.30 -10.19 -3.57
CA SER A 49 -25.30 -10.88 -4.41
C SER A 49 -25.17 -10.55 -5.91
N ARG A 50 -24.44 -9.46 -6.27
CA ARG A 50 -24.28 -8.95 -7.64
C ARG A 50 -22.84 -8.67 -8.05
N LEU A 51 -21.87 -9.37 -7.46
CA LEU A 51 -20.42 -9.18 -7.71
C LEU A 51 -20.02 -9.21 -9.20
N ASN A 52 -20.85 -9.80 -10.05
CA ASN A 52 -20.60 -9.92 -11.49
C ASN A 52 -21.04 -8.72 -12.34
N VAL A 53 -21.70 -7.71 -11.75
CA VAL A 53 -22.21 -6.53 -12.48
C VAL A 53 -21.44 -5.27 -12.14
N ILE A 54 -20.98 -5.13 -10.89
CA ILE A 54 -20.39 -3.87 -10.41
C ILE A 54 -18.95 -3.74 -10.93
N THR A 55 -18.73 -2.72 -11.77
CA THR A 55 -17.41 -2.40 -12.31
C THR A 55 -16.78 -1.20 -11.64
N SER A 56 -17.56 -0.33 -11.00
CA SER A 56 -17.05 0.85 -10.31
C SER A 56 -17.72 1.01 -8.94
N LEU A 57 -16.90 1.15 -7.90
CA LEU A 57 -17.33 1.47 -6.55
C LEU A 57 -16.62 2.74 -6.06
N GLU A 58 -17.41 3.74 -5.69
CA GLU A 58 -16.94 5.01 -5.13
C GLU A 58 -17.56 5.21 -3.74
N ILE A 59 -16.72 5.29 -2.72
CA ILE A 59 -17.11 5.47 -1.32
C ILE A 59 -16.66 6.86 -0.89
N VAL A 60 -17.63 7.72 -0.60
CA VAL A 60 -17.43 9.17 -0.42
C VAL A 60 -17.95 9.65 0.91
N ASN A 61 -17.51 10.84 1.30
CA ASN A 61 -17.95 11.58 2.48
C ASN A 61 -17.73 10.83 3.81
N GLY A 62 -17.85 11.55 4.92
CA GLY A 62 -17.69 11.01 6.27
C GLY A 62 -16.25 10.82 6.74
N ASP A 63 -16.12 10.31 7.95
CA ASP A 63 -14.85 10.19 8.67
C ASP A 63 -14.06 8.97 8.21
N TRP A 64 -12.77 8.98 8.53
CA TRP A 64 -11.90 7.88 8.17
C TRP A 64 -12.26 6.59 8.90
N VAL A 65 -12.34 5.48 8.17
CA VAL A 65 -12.67 4.16 8.74
C VAL A 65 -11.68 3.12 8.23
N THR A 66 -11.19 2.25 9.11
CA THR A 66 -10.52 1.01 8.69
C THR A 66 -11.58 -0.03 8.40
N SER A 67 -11.49 -0.71 7.26
CA SER A 67 -12.56 -1.64 6.85
C SER A 67 -12.01 -2.98 6.36
N LEU A 68 -12.29 -4.01 7.15
CA LEU A 68 -12.11 -5.40 6.75
C LEU A 68 -13.12 -5.79 5.65
N GLU A 69 -14.29 -5.16 5.69
CA GLU A 69 -15.38 -5.28 4.75
C GLU A 69 -14.89 -4.91 3.34
N LEU A 70 -14.21 -3.77 3.17
CA LEU A 70 -13.67 -3.39 1.87
C LEU A 70 -12.65 -4.42 1.34
N HIS A 71 -11.77 -4.93 2.21
CA HIS A 71 -10.83 -5.97 1.81
C HIS A 71 -11.56 -7.23 1.33
N ARG A 72 -12.56 -7.70 2.09
CA ARG A 72 -13.39 -8.85 1.71
C ARG A 72 -14.08 -8.65 0.36
N TYR A 73 -14.70 -7.49 0.17
CA TYR A 73 -15.34 -7.15 -1.10
C TYR A 73 -14.37 -7.22 -2.28
N LEU A 74 -13.14 -6.71 -2.14
CA LEU A 74 -12.12 -6.79 -3.20
C LEU A 74 -11.66 -8.22 -3.50
N CYS A 75 -11.64 -9.10 -2.49
CA CYS A 75 -11.40 -10.53 -2.63
C CYS A 75 -12.53 -11.25 -3.36
N GLU A 76 -13.74 -10.72 -3.36
CA GLU A 76 -14.92 -11.35 -3.94
C GLU A 76 -15.36 -10.71 -5.28
N SER A 77 -14.77 -9.58 -5.68
CA SER A 77 -15.21 -8.78 -6.84
C SER A 77 -14.29 -8.87 -8.06
N PRO A 78 -14.27 -9.96 -8.84
CA PRO A 78 -13.36 -10.11 -9.99
C PRO A 78 -13.59 -9.10 -11.12
N HIS A 79 -14.79 -8.55 -11.22
CA HIS A 79 -15.20 -7.62 -12.28
C HIS A 79 -14.98 -6.14 -11.94
N LEU A 80 -14.54 -5.83 -10.71
CA LEU A 80 -14.30 -4.45 -10.31
C LEU A 80 -13.11 -3.86 -11.08
N LEU A 81 -13.36 -2.77 -11.81
CA LEU A 81 -12.39 -2.04 -12.61
C LEU A 81 -11.96 -0.73 -11.95
N HIS A 82 -12.82 -0.13 -11.13
CA HIS A 82 -12.57 1.16 -10.52
C HIS A 82 -12.98 1.14 -9.04
N LEU A 83 -12.00 1.35 -8.16
CA LEU A 83 -12.24 1.59 -6.74
C LEU A 83 -11.79 3.00 -6.39
N LYS A 84 -12.69 3.77 -5.76
CA LYS A 84 -12.33 5.01 -5.08
C LYS A 84 -12.88 5.01 -3.67
N ALA A 85 -12.00 4.95 -2.69
CA ALA A 85 -12.30 5.00 -1.28
C ALA A 85 -11.19 5.79 -0.55
N PRO A 86 -11.01 7.09 -0.87
CA PRO A 86 -9.95 7.94 -0.29
C PRO A 86 -9.87 7.90 1.24
N ARG A 87 -11.02 7.70 1.90
CA ARG A 87 -11.18 7.78 3.35
C ARG A 87 -11.35 6.41 4.02
N ILE A 88 -11.21 5.33 3.25
CA ILE A 88 -11.21 3.98 3.82
C ILE A 88 -9.79 3.44 3.78
N ALA A 89 -9.30 3.09 4.97
CA ALA A 89 -8.01 2.48 5.14
C ALA A 89 -8.12 0.96 5.09
N ILE A 90 -7.43 0.36 4.12
CA ILE A 90 -7.23 -1.07 4.03
C ILE A 90 -6.08 -1.44 4.96
N ILE A 91 -6.30 -2.45 5.78
CA ILE A 91 -5.31 -2.90 6.76
C ILE A 91 -4.26 -3.73 6.03
N ALA A 92 -3.01 -3.27 6.03
CA ALA A 92 -1.95 -3.87 5.23
C ALA A 92 -1.58 -5.28 5.69
N GLU A 93 -1.74 -5.59 6.97
CA GLU A 93 -1.56 -6.94 7.50
C GLU A 93 -2.53 -7.94 6.89
N ASP A 94 -3.73 -7.49 6.48
CA ASP A 94 -4.71 -8.35 5.83
C ASP A 94 -4.25 -8.69 4.39
N LEU A 95 -3.41 -7.84 3.76
CA LEU A 95 -2.71 -8.17 2.50
C LEU A 95 -1.58 -9.18 2.70
N TYR A 96 -0.99 -9.24 3.91
CA TYR A 96 0.12 -10.11 4.26
C TYR A 96 -0.35 -11.51 4.69
N THR A 97 -1.53 -11.60 5.32
CA THR A 97 -2.03 -12.82 5.97
C THR A 97 -2.11 -14.02 5.02
N PHE A 98 -2.39 -13.81 3.72
CA PHE A 98 -2.33 -14.89 2.72
C PHE A 98 -0.99 -15.64 2.71
N SER A 99 0.13 -14.93 2.83
CA SER A 99 1.46 -15.55 2.84
C SER A 99 1.67 -16.45 4.07
N LYS A 100 1.11 -16.10 5.23
CA LYS A 100 1.23 -16.91 6.45
C LYS A 100 0.28 -18.09 6.48
N THR A 101 -0.97 -17.92 6.03
CA THR A 101 -1.99 -18.98 6.12
C THR A 101 -1.63 -20.18 5.24
N LEU A 102 -1.05 -19.96 4.05
CA LEU A 102 -0.54 -21.04 3.20
C LEU A 102 0.56 -21.88 3.88
N ASN A 103 1.38 -21.27 4.72
CA ASN A 103 2.51 -21.94 5.37
C ASN A 103 2.13 -22.69 6.65
N ASN A 104 1.00 -22.33 7.28
CA ASN A 104 0.59 -22.88 8.58
C ASN A 104 -0.54 -23.93 8.50
N ALA A 105 -1.17 -24.11 7.34
CA ALA A 105 -2.32 -25.03 7.18
C ALA A 105 -2.00 -26.51 7.50
N ASP A 106 -0.73 -26.91 7.41
CA ASP A 106 -0.29 -28.29 7.68
C ASP A 106 0.15 -28.53 9.16
N SER A 107 0.12 -27.52 10.04
CA SER A 107 0.57 -27.64 11.44
C SER A 107 -0.52 -28.08 12.44
N THR A 108 -1.64 -28.64 11.99
CA THR A 108 -2.79 -29.02 12.84
C THR A 108 -2.58 -30.26 13.71
N VAL A 109 -1.38 -30.85 13.76
CA VAL A 109 -1.15 -32.13 14.48
C VAL A 109 -0.48 -31.96 15.85
N ALA A 110 -0.05 -30.77 16.27
CA ALA A 110 0.72 -30.59 17.51
C ALA A 110 0.14 -29.61 18.54
N ALA A 111 -1.07 -29.07 18.34
CA ALA A 111 -1.77 -28.26 19.34
C ALA A 111 -2.68 -29.12 20.23
N THR A 112 -2.14 -30.20 20.78
CA THR A 112 -2.81 -30.98 21.82
C THR A 112 -2.39 -30.41 23.19
N GLU A 113 -3.40 -29.94 23.94
CA GLU A 113 -3.47 -29.91 25.42
C GLU A 113 -3.14 -28.64 26.23
N ALA A 114 -2.57 -27.54 25.69
CA ALA A 114 -2.10 -26.47 26.59
C ALA A 114 -2.98 -25.21 26.77
N THR A 115 -4.12 -25.02 26.08
CA THR A 115 -4.89 -23.76 26.25
C THR A 115 -6.39 -23.87 25.95
N ALA A 116 -7.12 -24.65 26.74
CA ALA A 116 -8.57 -24.82 26.63
C ALA A 116 -9.41 -23.67 27.23
N THR A 117 -8.81 -22.58 27.74
CA THR A 117 -9.55 -21.57 28.54
C THR A 117 -9.80 -20.22 27.85
N ALA A 118 -9.40 -20.03 26.58
CA ALA A 118 -9.64 -18.78 25.83
C ALA A 118 -10.58 -18.95 24.62
N ALA A 119 -11.13 -20.14 24.39
CA ALA A 119 -11.82 -20.47 23.13
C ALA A 119 -13.35 -20.28 23.12
N THR A 120 -13.94 -19.64 24.13
CA THR A 120 -15.43 -19.60 24.27
C THR A 120 -16.11 -18.33 23.74
N ILE A 121 -15.43 -17.45 23.00
CA ILE A 121 -16.08 -16.20 22.48
C ILE A 121 -16.03 -16.04 20.93
N THR A 122 -15.29 -16.84 20.18
CA THR A 122 -15.13 -16.60 18.72
C THR A 122 -15.80 -17.66 17.86
N GLY A 123 -17.11 -17.53 17.68
CA GLY A 123 -17.86 -18.27 16.66
C GLY A 123 -17.32 -17.97 15.26
N THR A 124 -16.77 -19.00 14.61
CA THR A 124 -16.72 -19.30 13.16
C THR A 124 -16.47 -18.17 12.13
N GLY A 125 -16.00 -17.00 12.54
CA GLY A 125 -15.58 -15.91 11.66
C GLY A 125 -14.30 -16.31 10.95
N GLN A 126 -14.43 -17.07 9.87
CA GLN A 126 -13.39 -17.38 8.92
C GLN A 126 -12.76 -16.05 8.51
N GLN A 127 -11.58 -15.73 9.05
CA GLN A 127 -10.87 -14.51 8.69
C GLN A 127 -10.73 -14.51 7.17
N ALA A 128 -11.21 -13.44 6.53
CA ALA A 128 -11.16 -13.29 5.09
C ALA A 128 -9.70 -13.06 4.66
N SER A 129 -8.86 -14.09 4.74
CA SER A 129 -7.53 -14.11 4.18
C SER A 129 -7.66 -14.40 2.68
N GLY A 130 -7.98 -13.36 1.91
CA GLY A 130 -8.12 -13.46 0.47
C GLY A 130 -7.04 -12.66 -0.26
N VAL A 131 -6.76 -13.06 -1.50
CA VAL A 131 -6.09 -12.16 -2.44
C VAL A 131 -7.18 -11.49 -3.27
N TRP A 132 -7.07 -10.18 -3.52
CA TRP A 132 -8.09 -9.46 -4.28
C TRP A 132 -8.37 -10.13 -5.63
N ALA A 133 -9.63 -10.46 -5.89
CA ALA A 133 -10.04 -11.08 -7.15
C ALA A 133 -10.05 -10.07 -8.31
N CYS A 134 -10.11 -8.76 -8.03
CA CYS A 134 -10.18 -7.67 -9.00
C CYS A 134 -8.86 -7.44 -9.79
N ARG A 135 -8.36 -8.45 -10.51
CA ARG A 135 -7.07 -8.36 -11.26
C ARG A 135 -7.08 -7.35 -12.40
N GLN A 136 -8.27 -7.02 -12.90
CA GLN A 136 -8.49 -6.06 -13.99
C GLN A 136 -8.68 -4.62 -13.48
N LEU A 137 -8.42 -4.36 -12.19
CA LEU A 137 -8.54 -3.04 -11.60
C LEU A 137 -7.66 -2.03 -12.35
N LYS A 138 -8.29 -0.98 -12.87
CA LYS A 138 -7.68 0.13 -13.62
C LYS A 138 -7.48 1.38 -12.77
N THR A 139 -8.35 1.59 -11.79
CA THR A 139 -8.26 2.71 -10.84
C THR A 139 -8.30 2.17 -9.43
N LEU A 140 -7.29 2.53 -8.64
CA LEU A 140 -7.24 2.27 -7.22
C LEU A 140 -6.98 3.60 -6.52
N HIS A 141 -7.98 4.09 -5.81
CA HIS A 141 -7.85 5.18 -4.87
C HIS A 141 -8.22 4.65 -3.50
N ALA A 142 -7.24 4.46 -2.62
CA ALA A 142 -7.46 3.89 -1.30
C ALA A 142 -6.39 4.40 -0.33
N SER A 143 -6.60 4.15 0.95
CA SER A 143 -5.57 4.33 1.97
C SER A 143 -5.16 3.00 2.55
N PHE A 144 -3.97 2.98 3.16
CA PHE A 144 -3.46 1.82 3.86
C PHE A 144 -3.07 2.20 5.27
N TYR A 145 -3.32 1.27 6.19
CA TYR A 145 -3.03 1.43 7.61
C TYR A 145 -2.40 0.15 8.16
N SER A 146 -1.57 0.30 9.18
CA SER A 146 -0.95 -0.81 9.92
C SER A 146 -1.47 -0.78 11.35
N ARG A 147 -2.07 -1.89 11.81
CA ARG A 147 -2.49 -2.07 13.21
C ARG A 147 -1.29 -2.08 14.15
N HIS A 148 -0.16 -2.57 13.64
CA HIS A 148 1.06 -2.62 14.42
C HIS A 148 1.86 -1.34 14.23
N SER A 149 2.21 -0.73 15.35
CA SER A 149 3.35 0.17 15.39
C SER A 149 4.58 -0.62 14.98
N PHE A 150 5.23 -0.22 13.89
CA PHE A 150 6.50 -0.82 13.52
C PHE A 150 7.42 -0.72 14.73
N ARG A 151 8.09 -1.84 15.06
CA ARG A 151 9.11 -1.85 16.12
C ARG A 151 10.04 -0.68 15.88
N ALA A 152 10.38 0.07 16.93
CA ALA A 152 11.30 1.20 16.84
C ALA A 152 12.58 0.75 16.08
N GLY A 153 12.70 1.16 14.81
CA GLY A 153 13.77 0.73 13.91
C GLY A 153 13.33 0.18 12.54
N GLU A 154 12.15 -0.46 12.40
CA GLU A 154 11.73 -1.04 11.10
C GLU A 154 11.08 -0.02 10.14
N GLY A 155 10.75 1.17 10.63
CA GLY A 155 10.26 2.30 9.84
C GLY A 155 8.97 2.02 9.05
N GLY A 156 8.45 3.03 8.35
CA GLY A 156 7.33 2.85 7.40
C GLY A 156 7.74 2.08 6.13
N ALA A 157 9.02 1.75 5.96
CA ALA A 157 9.55 1.14 4.74
C ALA A 157 8.99 -0.27 4.50
N GLY A 158 8.90 -1.10 5.54
CA GLY A 158 8.35 -2.45 5.43
C GLY A 158 6.89 -2.47 4.97
N LEU A 159 6.06 -1.56 5.51
CA LEU A 159 4.67 -1.37 5.10
C LEU A 159 4.56 -1.01 3.62
N CYS A 160 5.35 -0.03 3.20
CA CYS A 160 5.36 0.46 1.83
C CYS A 160 5.78 -0.64 0.86
N ARG A 161 6.84 -1.41 1.18
CA ARG A 161 7.27 -2.56 0.36
C ARG A 161 6.13 -3.55 0.18
N HIS A 162 5.40 -3.82 1.26
CA HIS A 162 4.30 -4.78 1.23
C HIS A 162 3.15 -4.29 0.35
N VAL A 163 2.69 -3.06 0.57
CA VAL A 163 1.59 -2.46 -0.21
C VAL A 163 1.96 -2.33 -1.69
N PHE A 164 3.13 -1.77 -2.01
CA PHE A 164 3.59 -1.60 -3.39
C PHE A 164 3.84 -2.95 -4.09
N GLY A 165 4.45 -3.89 -3.38
CA GLY A 165 4.68 -5.24 -3.88
C GLY A 165 3.37 -5.99 -4.15
N TYR A 166 2.33 -5.76 -3.34
CA TYR A 166 1.05 -6.45 -3.47
C TYR A 166 0.30 -5.87 -4.66
N ILE A 167 0.12 -4.54 -4.70
CA ILE A 167 -0.56 -3.84 -5.80
C ILE A 167 0.08 -4.17 -7.14
N SER A 168 1.42 -4.15 -7.24
CA SER A 168 2.13 -4.42 -8.49
C SER A 168 1.91 -5.82 -9.07
N ARG A 169 1.61 -6.81 -8.21
CA ARG A 169 1.34 -8.20 -8.61
C ARG A 169 -0.14 -8.50 -8.81
N VAL A 170 -0.96 -7.95 -7.91
CA VAL A 170 -2.38 -8.28 -7.82
C VAL A 170 -3.21 -7.46 -8.81
N CYS A 171 -2.80 -6.23 -9.11
CA CYS A 171 -3.49 -5.31 -10.02
C CYS A 171 -2.58 -4.88 -11.18
N PRO A 172 -2.12 -5.80 -12.05
CA PRO A 172 -1.15 -5.48 -13.11
C PRO A 172 -1.67 -4.51 -14.18
N ARG A 173 -2.99 -4.36 -14.28
CA ARG A 173 -3.71 -3.51 -15.26
C ARG A 173 -3.96 -2.09 -14.74
N LEU A 174 -3.36 -1.73 -13.61
CA LEU A 174 -3.61 -0.45 -12.96
C LEU A 174 -3.10 0.71 -13.80
N SER A 175 -4.00 1.63 -14.12
CA SER A 175 -3.73 2.84 -14.91
C SER A 175 -3.68 4.10 -14.07
N ARG A 176 -4.35 4.11 -12.92
CA ARG A 176 -4.34 5.20 -11.95
C ARG A 176 -4.23 4.61 -10.55
N LEU A 177 -3.16 5.00 -9.86
CA LEU A 177 -2.91 4.68 -8.46
C LEU A 177 -2.93 5.95 -7.64
N GLU A 178 -3.79 5.98 -6.63
CA GLU A 178 -3.87 7.05 -5.65
C GLU A 178 -3.89 6.43 -4.26
N ILE A 179 -2.83 6.69 -3.50
CA ILE A 179 -2.65 6.17 -2.14
C ILE A 179 -2.73 7.37 -1.21
N SER A 180 -3.84 7.51 -0.48
CA SER A 180 -4.07 8.66 0.40
C SER A 180 -3.50 8.41 1.81
N SER A 181 -2.97 9.45 2.44
CA SER A 181 -2.47 9.39 3.81
C SER A 181 -3.56 9.74 4.82
N MET A 182 -3.68 8.93 5.89
CA MET A 182 -4.51 9.26 7.05
C MET A 182 -3.91 10.37 7.91
N GLU A 183 -2.64 10.72 7.69
CA GLU A 183 -1.89 11.61 8.58
C GLU A 183 -2.44 13.05 8.61
N SER A 184 -3.25 13.46 7.63
CA SER A 184 -3.81 14.82 7.58
C SER A 184 -4.95 15.03 8.57
N MET A 185 -5.50 13.96 9.16
CA MET A 185 -6.60 14.03 10.12
C MET A 185 -6.12 14.22 11.56
N TRP A 186 -4.93 13.71 11.89
CA TRP A 186 -4.48 13.56 13.27
C TRP A 186 -3.47 14.64 13.68
N GLN A 187 -3.60 15.84 13.10
CA GLN A 187 -2.65 16.94 13.31
C GLN A 187 -2.61 17.41 14.77
N ASP A 188 -3.70 17.19 15.52
CA ASP A 188 -3.84 17.64 16.91
C ASP A 188 -3.37 16.62 17.96
N ASP A 189 -3.09 15.37 17.58
CA ASP A 189 -2.68 14.32 18.54
C ASP A 189 -1.54 13.44 17.97
N ALA A 190 -0.40 14.10 17.73
CA ALA A 190 0.78 13.50 17.11
C ALA A 190 1.38 12.31 17.91
N ASP A 191 1.05 12.21 19.20
CA ASP A 191 1.58 11.19 20.13
C ASP A 191 0.65 9.98 20.30
N ALA A 192 -0.65 10.10 19.99
CA ALA A 192 -1.62 9.03 20.27
C ALA A 192 -1.58 7.83 19.30
N TYR A 193 -1.02 7.98 18.09
CA TYR A 193 -1.12 6.93 17.07
C TYR A 193 0.24 6.52 16.45
N PRO A 194 0.80 5.40 16.91
CA PRO A 194 2.01 4.85 16.31
C PRO A 194 1.65 4.06 15.04
N GLY A 195 1.86 4.65 13.87
CA GLY A 195 1.52 3.96 12.60
C GLY A 195 1.65 4.80 11.32
N LYS A 196 2.53 5.82 11.31
CA LYS A 196 2.71 6.70 10.15
C LYS A 196 3.32 5.91 8.97
N MET A 197 2.55 5.74 7.90
CA MET A 197 2.97 4.99 6.71
C MET A 197 3.99 5.77 5.87
N TYR A 198 3.95 7.10 5.85
CA TYR A 198 4.57 7.86 4.75
C TYR A 198 5.94 8.44 5.08
N SER A 199 6.39 8.38 6.34
CA SER A 199 7.77 8.71 6.67
C SER A 199 8.70 7.64 6.09
N GLY A 200 9.27 7.93 4.92
CA GLY A 200 10.21 7.06 4.23
C GLY A 200 9.63 6.24 3.08
N CYS A 201 8.36 6.40 2.68
CA CYS A 201 7.78 5.67 1.53
C CYS A 201 8.56 5.83 0.21
N MET A 202 9.37 6.89 0.13
CA MET A 202 10.21 7.22 -1.00
C MET A 202 11.59 6.58 -0.98
N ALA A 203 12.08 6.09 0.17
CA ALA A 203 13.39 5.46 0.24
C ALA A 203 13.46 4.24 -0.69
N LEU A 204 14.62 3.98 -1.28
CA LEU A 204 14.79 2.85 -2.21
C LEU A 204 14.37 1.51 -1.57
N GLU A 205 14.68 1.33 -0.28
CA GLU A 205 14.30 0.15 0.51
C GLU A 205 12.80 0.05 0.81
N SER A 206 12.03 1.11 0.61
CA SER A 206 10.57 1.12 0.80
C SER A 206 9.83 0.52 -0.40
N GLY A 207 10.54 0.15 -1.46
CA GLY A 207 10.00 -0.65 -2.55
C GLY A 207 9.10 0.12 -3.52
N LEU A 208 9.19 1.45 -3.60
CA LEU A 208 8.47 2.22 -4.61
C LEU A 208 8.78 1.72 -6.03
N CYS A 209 10.01 1.24 -6.26
CA CYS A 209 10.44 0.63 -7.52
C CYS A 209 9.64 -0.63 -7.91
N LEU A 210 9.01 -1.33 -6.97
CA LEU A 210 8.17 -2.49 -7.26
C LEU A 210 6.98 -2.12 -8.17
N LEU A 211 6.50 -0.88 -8.07
CA LEU A 211 5.45 -0.36 -8.94
C LEU A 211 5.89 -0.24 -10.41
N ALA A 212 7.20 -0.28 -10.73
CA ALA A 212 7.71 -0.21 -12.11
C ALA A 212 7.23 -1.37 -13.01
N ARG A 213 6.68 -2.43 -12.41
CA ARG A 213 6.00 -3.54 -13.09
C ARG A 213 4.66 -3.14 -13.72
N LEU A 214 4.01 -2.09 -13.23
CA LEU A 214 2.73 -1.60 -13.72
C LEU A 214 2.90 -0.81 -15.03
N LYS A 215 2.98 -1.51 -16.16
CA LYS A 215 3.28 -0.90 -17.47
C LYS A 215 2.17 0.02 -17.99
N GLU A 216 0.94 -0.18 -17.53
CA GLU A 216 -0.22 0.64 -17.92
C GLU A 216 -0.42 1.89 -17.08
N LEU A 217 0.42 2.10 -16.07
CA LEU A 217 0.28 3.18 -15.10
C LEU A 217 0.47 4.55 -15.75
N ARG A 218 -0.58 5.38 -15.71
CA ARG A 218 -0.64 6.73 -16.26
C ARG A 218 -0.58 7.81 -15.20
N TRP A 219 -1.08 7.52 -14.01
CA TRP A 219 -1.14 8.46 -12.89
C TRP A 219 -0.72 7.79 -11.59
N ILE A 220 0.18 8.45 -10.87
CA ILE A 220 0.60 8.05 -9.53
C ILE A 220 0.40 9.24 -8.60
N LEU A 221 -0.41 9.07 -7.58
CA LEU A 221 -0.64 10.06 -6.55
C LEU A 221 -0.37 9.40 -5.20
N LEU A 222 0.78 9.68 -4.61
CA LEU A 222 1.14 9.21 -3.28
C LEU A 222 0.95 10.38 -2.33
N GLY A 223 -0.12 10.34 -1.55
CA GLY A 223 -0.44 11.36 -0.56
C GLY A 223 0.44 11.22 0.67
N CYS A 224 0.95 12.34 1.13
CA CYS A 224 1.53 12.57 2.45
C CYS A 224 1.10 13.99 2.82
N ASN A 225 1.11 14.29 4.10
CA ASN A 225 0.89 15.65 4.58
C ASN A 225 1.84 16.64 3.89
N ASP A 226 1.56 17.94 3.99
CA ASP A 226 2.38 19.04 3.44
C ASP A 226 3.81 19.11 4.02
N SER A 227 4.29 18.06 4.70
CA SER A 227 5.70 17.90 5.04
C SER A 227 6.45 17.41 3.80
N ASP A 228 7.31 18.26 3.25
CA ASP A 228 8.20 17.90 2.16
C ASP A 228 9.08 16.71 2.58
N PRO A 229 8.95 15.54 1.94
CA PRO A 229 9.73 14.38 2.30
C PRO A 229 11.20 14.65 1.98
N LYS A 230 12.10 14.27 2.90
CA LYS A 230 13.53 14.22 2.60
C LYS A 230 13.79 13.05 1.65
N VAL A 231 13.84 13.33 0.36
CA VAL A 231 14.09 12.33 -0.69
C VAL A 231 15.51 12.47 -1.20
N ARG A 232 16.29 11.39 -1.17
CA ARG A 232 17.63 11.39 -1.78
C ARG A 232 17.52 11.21 -3.28
N ASN A 233 18.49 11.72 -4.03
CA ASN A 233 18.50 11.57 -5.48
C ASN A 233 18.43 10.10 -5.94
N VAL A 234 19.20 9.23 -5.30
CA VAL A 234 19.26 7.79 -5.56
C VAL A 234 17.91 7.07 -5.39
N ASP A 235 17.04 7.60 -4.53
CA ASP A 235 15.74 7.02 -4.20
C ASP A 235 14.68 7.22 -5.29
N VAL A 236 14.84 8.22 -6.17
CA VAL A 236 13.84 8.60 -7.19
C VAL A 236 14.40 8.77 -8.59
N SER A 237 15.72 8.88 -8.75
CA SER A 237 16.33 9.12 -10.06
C SER A 237 16.14 7.99 -11.06
N TRP A 238 15.86 6.77 -10.57
CA TRP A 238 15.54 5.61 -11.42
C TRP A 238 14.21 5.73 -12.16
N ILE A 239 13.32 6.66 -11.77
CA ILE A 239 12.05 6.92 -12.47
C ILE A 239 12.30 7.47 -13.89
N PHE A 240 13.50 7.94 -14.18
CA PHE A 240 13.88 8.52 -15.46
C PHE A 240 14.87 7.64 -16.21
N LEU A 241 14.58 7.50 -17.50
CA LEU A 241 15.57 7.10 -18.48
C LEU A 241 16.23 8.33 -19.11
N ALA A 242 17.47 8.13 -19.57
CA ALA A 242 18.12 8.91 -20.62
C ALA A 242 18.92 10.15 -20.21
N ASP A 243 19.95 9.96 -19.38
CA ASP A 243 21.18 10.75 -19.51
C ASP A 243 22.42 9.86 -19.29
N GLU A 244 23.59 10.32 -19.77
CA GLU A 244 24.89 9.67 -19.55
C GLU A 244 25.19 9.46 -18.05
N THR A 245 24.52 10.20 -17.16
CA THR A 245 24.64 10.03 -15.71
C THR A 245 23.94 8.77 -15.17
N SER A 246 23.28 7.99 -16.04
CA SER A 246 22.69 6.69 -15.73
C SER A 246 23.67 5.71 -15.09
N LEU A 247 24.93 5.65 -15.56
CA LEU A 247 25.93 4.69 -15.02
C LEU A 247 26.34 5.01 -13.59
N ALA A 248 26.60 6.29 -13.28
CA ALA A 248 26.95 6.72 -11.94
C ALA A 248 25.80 6.46 -10.96
N ARG A 249 24.56 6.77 -11.36
CA ARG A 249 23.35 6.49 -10.55
C ARG A 249 23.09 4.99 -10.37
N LYS A 250 23.33 4.18 -11.40
CA LYS A 250 23.30 2.70 -11.30
C LYS A 250 24.32 2.22 -10.27
N ALA A 251 25.55 2.71 -10.33
CA ALA A 251 26.61 2.35 -9.38
C ALA A 251 26.25 2.75 -7.93
N GLU A 252 25.71 3.95 -7.72
CA GLU A 252 25.26 4.41 -6.40
C GLU A 252 24.13 3.53 -5.85
N ARG A 253 23.12 3.21 -6.66
CA ARG A 253 22.05 2.28 -6.26
C ARG A 253 22.60 0.90 -5.89
N ARG A 254 23.51 0.35 -6.70
CA ARG A 254 24.15 -0.95 -6.42
C ARG A 254 24.92 -0.93 -5.11
N GLN A 255 25.58 0.18 -4.78
CA GLN A 255 26.25 0.34 -3.49
C GLN A 255 25.24 0.26 -2.34
N ILE A 256 24.11 0.97 -2.42
CA ILE A 256 23.04 0.89 -1.40
C ILE A 256 22.48 -0.52 -1.31
N VAL A 257 22.13 -1.14 -2.44
CA VAL A 257 21.60 -2.52 -2.49
C VAL A 257 22.60 -3.53 -1.90
N SER A 258 23.90 -3.33 -2.10
CA SER A 258 24.93 -4.19 -1.52
C SER A 258 24.98 -4.13 0.01
N SER A 259 24.58 -3.00 0.60
CA SER A 259 24.50 -2.87 2.06
C SER A 259 23.39 -3.73 2.68
N TRP A 260 22.41 -4.16 1.89
CA TRP A 260 21.29 -5.00 2.33
C TRP A 260 21.62 -6.51 2.33
N ALA A 261 22.87 -6.91 2.06
CA ALA A 261 23.22 -8.31 1.88
C ALA A 261 22.80 -9.21 3.06
N VAL A 262 22.94 -8.73 4.30
CA VAL A 262 22.57 -9.48 5.51
C VAL A 262 21.04 -9.64 5.61
N ASP A 263 20.29 -8.59 5.36
CA ASP A 263 18.82 -8.62 5.43
C ASP A 263 18.21 -9.48 4.31
N VAL A 264 18.77 -9.40 3.10
CA VAL A 264 18.37 -10.21 1.95
C VAL A 264 18.62 -11.71 2.21
N GLU A 265 19.77 -12.07 2.78
CA GLU A 265 20.07 -13.45 3.17
C GLU A 265 19.10 -13.95 4.26
N THR A 266 18.74 -13.07 5.20
CA THR A 266 17.76 -13.37 6.25
C THR A 266 16.36 -13.63 5.65
N ASP A 267 15.93 -12.81 4.70
CA ASP A 267 14.68 -12.98 3.97
C ASP A 267 14.66 -14.28 3.15
N LEU A 268 15.79 -14.65 2.53
CA LEU A 268 15.93 -15.90 1.79
C LEU A 268 15.77 -17.13 2.70
N LYS A 269 16.46 -17.15 3.84
CA LYS A 269 16.34 -18.23 4.83
C LYS A 269 14.92 -18.37 5.35
N ARG A 270 14.25 -17.25 5.64
CA ARG A 270 12.85 -17.24 6.07
C ARG A 270 11.92 -17.82 5.00
N SER A 271 12.15 -17.47 3.73
CA SER A 271 11.34 -17.96 2.61
C SER A 271 11.55 -19.46 2.36
N GLN A 272 12.77 -19.97 2.52
CA GLN A 272 13.08 -21.40 2.40
C GLN A 272 12.46 -22.23 3.55
N ALA A 273 12.52 -21.72 4.78
CA ALA A 273 11.90 -22.36 5.93
C ALA A 273 10.38 -22.50 5.77
N ASN A 274 9.74 -21.47 5.21
CA ASN A 274 8.30 -21.47 4.93
C ASN A 274 7.90 -22.47 3.83
N ASN A 275 8.69 -22.58 2.75
CA ASN A 275 8.38 -23.47 1.63
C ASN A 275 8.50 -24.96 1.94
N SER A 276 9.29 -25.34 2.95
CA SER A 276 9.50 -26.75 3.27
C SER A 276 8.27 -27.41 3.91
N SER A 277 7.26 -26.62 4.29
CA SER A 277 6.11 -27.07 5.07
C SER A 277 4.83 -27.35 4.26
N SER A 278 4.75 -27.05 2.96
CA SER A 278 3.48 -26.95 2.22
C SER A 278 3.18 -28.07 1.20
N SER A 279 3.77 -29.26 1.34
CA SER A 279 3.74 -30.31 0.29
C SER A 279 2.41 -31.11 0.13
N GLY A 280 1.29 -30.69 0.72
CA GLY A 280 0.12 -31.56 0.95
C GLY A 280 -1.17 -31.42 0.10
N SER A 281 -1.47 -30.32 -0.60
CA SER A 281 -2.87 -30.03 -1.01
C SER A 281 -3.13 -29.95 -2.52
N ARG A 282 -3.68 -31.01 -3.13
CA ARG A 282 -3.40 -31.36 -4.54
C ARG A 282 -4.41 -30.97 -5.67
N ARG A 283 -5.42 -30.09 -5.50
CA ARG A 283 -6.52 -30.04 -6.53
C ARG A 283 -7.20 -28.73 -6.94
N THR A 284 -6.84 -27.56 -6.41
CA THR A 284 -7.33 -26.24 -6.94
C THR A 284 -6.20 -25.36 -7.48
N GLU A 285 -5.03 -25.96 -7.77
CA GLU A 285 -3.73 -25.33 -7.60
C GLU A 285 -3.23 -24.42 -8.74
N ASP A 286 -3.56 -24.62 -10.02
CA ASP A 286 -2.66 -24.12 -11.08
C ASP A 286 -2.58 -22.58 -11.23
N MET A 287 -3.71 -21.86 -11.28
CA MET A 287 -3.67 -20.39 -11.43
C MET A 287 -3.30 -19.68 -10.11
N GLU A 288 -3.71 -20.26 -8.98
CA GLU A 288 -3.33 -19.75 -7.66
C GLU A 288 -1.85 -20.00 -7.36
N SER A 289 -1.25 -21.05 -7.94
CA SER A 289 0.16 -21.41 -7.77
C SER A 289 1.11 -20.36 -8.34
N GLU A 290 0.90 -19.89 -9.57
CA GLU A 290 1.76 -18.83 -10.17
C GLU A 290 1.69 -17.55 -9.33
N LEU A 291 0.48 -17.14 -8.92
CA LEU A 291 0.32 -15.95 -8.10
C LEU A 291 0.93 -16.16 -6.71
N SER A 292 0.75 -17.33 -6.11
CA SER A 292 1.34 -17.69 -4.81
C SER A 292 2.86 -17.61 -4.86
N GLU A 293 3.49 -18.17 -5.89
CA GLU A 293 4.93 -18.08 -6.13
C GLU A 293 5.37 -16.61 -6.24
N ARG A 294 4.61 -15.79 -6.98
CA ARG A 294 4.89 -14.35 -7.08
C ARG A 294 4.78 -13.66 -5.73
N LEU A 295 3.80 -14.01 -4.90
CA LEU A 295 3.57 -13.41 -3.58
C LEU A 295 4.50 -13.96 -2.49
N GLN A 296 5.25 -15.02 -2.74
CA GLN A 296 6.11 -15.66 -1.76
C GLN A 296 7.13 -14.69 -1.11
N ASN A 297 7.69 -13.79 -1.93
CA ASN A 297 8.70 -12.81 -1.48
C ASN A 297 8.09 -11.43 -1.22
N LEU A 298 6.77 -11.33 -1.08
CA LEU A 298 6.09 -10.06 -0.94
C LEU A 298 6.55 -9.30 0.33
N GLY A 299 6.84 -8.01 0.19
CA GLY A 299 7.23 -7.14 1.31
C GLY A 299 8.69 -7.30 1.79
N THR A 300 9.45 -8.24 1.20
CA THR A 300 10.86 -8.50 1.53
C THR A 300 11.81 -7.52 0.85
N LEU A 301 13.02 -7.34 1.41
CA LEU A 301 14.10 -6.61 0.74
C LEU A 301 14.63 -7.38 -0.48
N LEU A 302 14.54 -8.72 -0.45
CA LEU A 302 14.87 -9.57 -1.58
C LEU A 302 14.05 -9.22 -2.84
N ASP A 303 12.75 -8.92 -2.70
CA ASP A 303 11.90 -8.51 -3.83
C ASP A 303 12.32 -7.15 -4.41
N VAL A 304 12.62 -6.18 -3.54
CA VAL A 304 13.12 -4.85 -3.94
C VAL A 304 14.44 -4.98 -4.67
N LYS A 305 15.38 -5.76 -4.12
CA LYS A 305 16.67 -6.05 -4.76
C LYS A 305 16.49 -6.66 -6.15
N ARG A 306 15.67 -7.70 -6.29
CA ARG A 306 15.41 -8.35 -7.59
C ARG A 306 14.87 -7.37 -8.63
N MET A 307 13.94 -6.50 -8.24
CA MET A 307 13.40 -5.46 -9.12
C MET A 307 14.49 -4.49 -9.57
N ILE A 308 15.37 -4.04 -8.66
CA ILE A 308 16.48 -3.14 -9.00
C ILE A 308 17.49 -3.84 -9.92
N ASP A 309 17.83 -5.09 -9.65
CA ASP A 309 18.73 -5.89 -10.49
C ASP A 309 18.15 -6.03 -11.91
N GLU A 310 16.85 -6.29 -12.05
CA GLU A 310 16.14 -6.34 -13.33
C GLU A 310 16.23 -5.01 -14.10
N MET A 311 15.95 -3.90 -13.41
CA MET A 311 16.06 -2.54 -13.99
C MET A 311 17.48 -2.22 -14.44
N ASP A 312 18.47 -2.70 -13.71
CA ASP A 312 19.88 -2.45 -13.98
C ASP A 312 20.43 -3.32 -15.11
N ALA A 313 19.91 -4.55 -15.26
CA ALA A 313 20.32 -5.55 -16.26
C ALA A 313 19.79 -5.24 -17.66
N ILE A 314 18.63 -4.59 -17.78
CA ILE A 314 18.05 -4.23 -19.07
C ILE A 314 18.55 -2.84 -19.48
N ASP A 315 19.23 -2.78 -20.62
CA ASP A 315 19.57 -1.51 -21.25
C ASP A 315 18.30 -0.77 -21.65
N ASN A 316 18.22 0.51 -21.29
CA ASN A 316 17.05 1.35 -21.50
C ASN A 316 15.76 0.81 -20.85
N PHE A 317 15.84 0.21 -19.66
CA PHE A 317 14.65 -0.20 -18.90
C PHE A 317 13.68 0.97 -18.66
N GLU A 318 12.53 0.94 -19.33
CA GLU A 318 11.55 2.02 -19.21
C GLU A 318 10.60 1.82 -18.02
N CYS A 319 10.79 2.66 -17.00
CA CYS A 319 9.87 2.79 -15.89
C CYS A 319 8.61 3.56 -16.35
N TRP A 320 7.46 2.89 -16.23
CA TRP A 320 6.13 3.44 -16.53
C TRP A 320 6.06 4.17 -17.89
N PRO A 321 6.12 3.43 -19.01
CA PRO A 321 6.15 4.02 -20.35
C PRO A 321 4.94 4.95 -20.62
N LEU A 322 3.78 4.65 -20.02
CA LEU A 322 2.55 5.43 -20.20
C LEU A 322 2.33 6.52 -19.14
N LEU A 323 3.29 6.77 -18.24
CA LEU A 323 3.12 7.73 -17.14
C LEU A 323 2.99 9.16 -17.64
N ARG A 324 1.84 9.76 -17.35
CA ARG A 324 1.47 11.13 -17.70
C ARG A 324 1.69 12.08 -16.53
N GLY A 325 1.37 11.65 -15.31
CA GLY A 325 1.50 12.50 -14.13
C GLY A 325 1.88 11.72 -12.88
N ILE A 326 2.71 12.36 -12.07
CA ILE A 326 3.10 11.88 -10.74
C ILE A 326 2.95 13.02 -9.73
N SER A 327 2.44 12.70 -8.55
CA SER A 327 2.28 13.61 -7.41
C SER A 327 2.72 12.85 -6.17
N ILE A 328 3.69 13.39 -5.43
CA ILE A 328 4.21 12.76 -4.22
C ILE A 328 4.14 13.78 -3.10
N CYS A 329 3.45 13.46 -2.02
CA CYS A 329 3.31 14.32 -0.85
C CYS A 329 2.69 15.69 -1.15
N ARG A 330 1.69 15.74 -2.04
CA ARG A 330 1.00 16.99 -2.42
C ARG A 330 -0.51 16.82 -2.32
N GLN A 331 -1.18 17.72 -1.60
CA GLN A 331 -2.63 17.76 -1.57
C GLN A 331 -3.23 18.32 -2.87
N GLY A 332 -4.26 17.65 -3.39
CA GLY A 332 -5.21 18.22 -4.36
C GLY A 332 -4.71 18.50 -5.77
N GLY A 333 -3.56 17.96 -6.19
CA GLY A 333 -3.03 18.16 -7.55
C GLY A 333 -3.31 16.99 -8.48
N LEU A 334 -3.58 17.27 -9.77
CA LEU A 334 -3.62 16.26 -10.85
C LEU A 334 -2.23 15.62 -11.13
N GLY A 335 -1.23 15.81 -10.27
CA GLY A 335 0.17 15.48 -10.54
C GLY A 335 0.83 16.41 -11.55
N GLN A 336 2.16 16.30 -11.65
CA GLN A 336 2.98 17.01 -12.63
C GLN A 336 3.64 16.03 -13.58
N SER A 337 4.21 16.52 -14.69
CA SER A 337 5.11 15.71 -15.50
C SER A 337 6.23 15.15 -14.64
N ARG A 338 6.74 13.95 -14.98
CA ARG A 338 7.82 13.28 -14.24
C ARG A 338 8.91 14.28 -13.86
N ARG A 339 9.48 14.97 -14.87
CA ARG A 339 10.64 15.87 -14.72
C ARG A 339 10.38 17.03 -13.76
N ASN A 340 9.16 17.57 -13.76
CA ASN A 340 8.82 18.69 -12.89
C ASN A 340 8.66 18.23 -11.44
N GLU A 341 8.03 17.08 -11.22
CA GLU A 341 7.88 16.53 -9.87
C GLU A 341 9.23 16.14 -9.26
N LEU A 342 10.12 15.51 -10.03
CA LEU A 342 11.47 15.21 -9.54
C LEU A 342 12.26 16.47 -9.23
N ARG A 343 12.19 17.48 -10.11
CA ARG A 343 12.88 18.75 -9.89
C ARG A 343 12.42 19.36 -8.57
N ARG A 344 11.12 19.33 -8.28
CA ARG A 344 10.57 19.80 -7.01
C ARG A 344 11.15 19.02 -5.82
N LEU A 345 11.01 17.69 -5.82
CA LEU A 345 11.49 16.81 -4.75
C LEU A 345 12.99 16.98 -4.44
N LEU A 346 13.82 17.31 -5.44
CA LEU A 346 15.27 17.49 -5.28
C LEU A 346 15.71 18.95 -5.04
N GLN A 347 14.88 19.95 -5.37
CA GLN A 347 15.21 21.36 -5.17
C GLN A 347 15.02 21.79 -3.72
N GLU A 348 13.97 21.28 -3.06
CA GLU A 348 13.68 21.56 -1.65
C GLU A 348 14.81 21.09 -0.74
N THR A 349 15.57 20.06 -1.13
CA THR A 349 16.71 19.57 -0.34
C THR A 349 17.85 20.60 -0.23
N LYS A 350 18.10 21.39 -1.28
CA LYS A 350 19.24 22.33 -1.30
C LYS A 350 19.05 23.55 -0.39
N VAL A 351 17.81 23.93 -0.11
CA VAL A 351 17.51 25.12 0.71
C VAL A 351 17.81 24.83 2.19
N HIS A 352 17.64 23.59 2.64
CA HIS A 352 17.87 23.23 4.05
C HIS A 352 19.33 22.92 4.41
N ASP A 353 20.12 22.40 3.49
CA ASP A 353 21.55 22.12 3.75
C ASP A 353 22.37 23.39 3.91
N THR A 354 21.91 24.52 3.39
CA THR A 354 22.61 25.81 3.51
C THR A 354 22.36 26.50 4.85
N VAL A 355 21.29 26.14 5.58
CA VAL A 355 20.88 26.81 6.83
C VAL A 355 21.25 25.99 8.08
N SER A 356 21.63 24.71 7.93
CA SER A 356 21.90 23.81 9.06
C SER A 356 23.40 23.56 9.35
N TYR A 357 24.31 24.26 8.67
CA TYR A 357 25.75 24.30 8.95
C TYR A 357 26.24 25.61 9.59
N LEU A 358 25.40 26.29 10.39
CA LEU A 358 25.93 27.12 11.45
C LEU A 358 26.24 26.20 12.64
N PRO A 359 27.50 26.03 13.07
CA PRO A 359 27.79 25.33 14.29
C PRO A 359 26.98 25.96 15.41
N ARG A 360 26.27 25.14 16.20
CA ARG A 360 25.81 25.55 17.53
C ARG A 360 27.04 25.83 18.40
N LEU A 361 27.65 26.99 18.21
CA LEU A 361 28.50 27.65 19.19
C LEU A 361 27.57 28.31 20.20
N PHE A 362 26.92 27.50 21.03
CA PHE A 362 26.41 27.97 22.31
C PHE A 362 27.48 27.66 23.36
N ALA A 363 27.93 28.76 23.96
CA ALA A 363 28.96 28.87 24.96
C ALA A 363 28.79 27.88 26.13
N CYS A 364 29.83 27.10 26.41
CA CYS A 364 30.18 26.80 27.79
C CYS A 364 30.80 28.07 28.38
N PHE A 365 29.99 28.89 29.06
CA PHE A 365 30.50 29.88 29.99
C PHE A 365 30.96 29.12 31.26
N PRO A 366 32.23 29.24 31.69
CA PRO A 366 32.63 28.77 33.01
C PRO A 366 32.00 29.68 34.07
N SER A 367 31.26 29.09 34.99
CA SER A 367 30.80 29.73 36.22
C SER A 367 31.95 29.81 37.22
N GLU A 368 32.85 30.75 37.00
CA GLU A 368 33.66 31.35 38.06
C GLU A 368 33.37 32.86 38.00
N TRP A 369 33.67 33.63 39.05
CA TRP A 369 33.10 34.97 39.35
C TRP A 369 31.85 34.93 40.24
N ALA A 370 31.98 34.25 41.37
CA ALA A 370 31.42 34.74 42.64
C ALA A 370 32.59 35.31 43.46
N GLY A 371 32.58 36.63 43.69
CA GLY A 371 33.61 37.34 44.46
C GLY A 371 33.42 38.85 44.35
N GLY A 372 32.62 39.41 45.27
CA GLY A 372 32.33 40.83 45.40
C GLY A 372 31.13 41.07 46.30
#